data_AF-A0A090T462-F1
#
_entry.id   AF-A0A090T462-F1
#
_cell.length_a   1.000
_cell.length_b   1.000
_cell.length_c   1.000
_cell.angle_alpha   90.00
_cell.angle_beta   90.00
_cell.angle_gamma   90.00
#
_symmetry.space_group_name_H-M   'P 1'
#
loop_
_entity.id
_entity.type
_entity.pdbx_description
1 polymer ?
#
loop_
_entity_poly.entity_id
_entity_poly.type
_entity_poly.pdbx_seq_one_letter_code
_entity_poly.pdbx_strand_id
1 'polypeptide(L)'
;MGSPHNVIRHPDMPKDAFSDLWKHLQNGKPWMGMVKNRRTDGQFYWVDAYASPLSKDNQIFEYQSVRTLPSRENVARAEKVYQTLSKGRKPFRLMLPRTRLWLRLTMIAACFAGL
;
A
#
# COMPACT_ATOMS: atom_id res chain seq x y z
N MET A 1 -12.09 12.90 -22.72
CA MET A 1 -11.06 12.01 -22.15
C MET A 1 -10.34 12.78 -21.05
N GLY A 2 -10.63 12.42 -19.79
CA GLY A 2 -10.21 13.19 -18.62
C GLY A 2 -8.72 13.01 -18.35
N SER A 3 -8.05 14.11 -17.98
CA SER A 3 -6.64 14.16 -17.59
C SER A 3 -6.29 12.99 -16.68
N PRO A 4 -5.13 12.32 -16.86
CA PRO A 4 -4.74 11.22 -16.00
C PRO A 4 -4.75 11.69 -14.55
N HIS A 5 -5.37 10.91 -13.65
CA HIS A 5 -5.39 11.15 -12.19
C HIS A 5 -4.00 11.25 -11.53
N ASN A 6 -2.91 11.24 -12.31
CA ASN A 6 -1.53 11.46 -11.91
C ASN A 6 -1.21 12.90 -11.46
N VAL A 7 -2.14 13.85 -11.59
CA VAL A 7 -1.89 15.27 -11.27
C VAL A 7 -1.75 15.56 -9.75
N ILE A 8 -2.25 14.67 -8.88
CA ILE A 8 -2.37 14.94 -7.42
C ILE A 8 -1.30 14.18 -6.58
N ARG A 9 -0.36 13.45 -7.21
CA ARG A 9 0.65 12.67 -6.45
C ARG A 9 1.70 13.58 -5.81
N HIS A 10 1.95 13.39 -4.51
CA HIS A 10 3.08 14.02 -3.83
C HIS A 10 4.43 13.36 -4.22
N PRO A 11 5.52 14.12 -4.44
CA PRO A 11 6.85 13.59 -4.77
C PRO A 11 7.39 12.55 -3.78
N ASP A 12 7.14 12.76 -2.48
CA ASP A 12 7.56 11.83 -1.41
C ASP A 12 6.91 10.44 -1.46
N MET A 13 5.82 10.26 -2.20
CA MET A 13 5.20 8.95 -2.31
C MET A 13 6.12 7.99 -3.07
N PRO A 14 6.45 6.81 -2.51
CA PRO A 14 7.32 5.85 -3.19
C PRO A 14 6.61 5.28 -4.43
N LYS A 15 7.39 5.03 -5.49
CA LYS A 15 6.88 4.40 -6.73
C LYS A 15 6.26 3.03 -6.43
N ASP A 16 6.85 2.29 -5.49
CA ASP A 16 6.39 0.97 -5.06
C ASP A 16 4.94 0.96 -4.55
N ALA A 17 4.51 1.99 -3.80
CA ALA A 17 3.14 2.04 -3.27
C ALA A 17 2.10 2.13 -4.39
N PHE A 18 2.37 2.93 -5.43
CA PHE A 18 1.48 3.03 -6.60
C PHE A 18 1.59 1.82 -7.52
N SER A 19 2.77 1.22 -7.63
CA SER A 19 2.92 -0.05 -8.35
C SER A 19 2.08 -1.14 -7.68
N ASP A 20 2.06 -1.18 -6.35
CA ASP A 20 1.25 -2.13 -5.58
C ASP A 20 -0.26 -1.88 -5.75
N LEU A 21 -0.70 -0.61 -5.70
CA LEU A 21 -2.06 -0.20 -6.04
C LEU A 21 -2.50 -0.76 -7.39
N TRP A 22 -1.79 -0.41 -8.46
CA TRP A 22 -2.19 -0.81 -9.81
C TRP A 22 -2.09 -2.31 -10.02
N LYS A 23 -1.10 -2.97 -9.43
CA LYS A 23 -1.00 -4.43 -9.45
C LYS A 23 -2.24 -5.08 -8.83
N HIS A 24 -2.77 -4.58 -7.72
CA HIS A 24 -3.99 -5.12 -7.13
C HIS A 24 -5.20 -4.88 -8.04
N LEU A 25 -5.40 -3.62 -8.44
CA LEU A 25 -6.55 -3.21 -9.23
C LEU A 25 -6.63 -3.95 -10.57
N GLN A 26 -5.52 -4.07 -11.29
CA GLN A 26 -5.46 -4.79 -12.57
C GLN A 26 -5.67 -6.30 -12.42
N ASN A 27 -5.39 -6.86 -11.24
CA ASN A 27 -5.68 -8.26 -10.93
C ASN A 27 -7.10 -8.47 -10.37
N GLY A 28 -7.99 -7.48 -10.50
CA GLY A 28 -9.37 -7.55 -9.99
C GLY A 28 -9.46 -7.54 -8.47
N LYS A 29 -8.41 -7.10 -7.76
CA LYS A 29 -8.34 -7.08 -6.30
C LYS A 29 -8.45 -5.65 -5.77
N PRO A 30 -9.15 -5.44 -4.64
CA PRO A 30 -9.12 -4.16 -3.98
C PRO A 30 -7.73 -3.88 -3.40
N TRP A 31 -7.45 -2.60 -3.19
CA TRP A 31 -6.25 -2.11 -2.56
C TRP A 31 -6.61 -1.15 -1.43
N MET A 32 -5.81 -1.16 -0.37
CA MET A 32 -5.93 -0.21 0.72
C MET A 32 -4.56 0.30 1.12
N GLY A 33 -4.46 1.61 1.35
CA GLY A 33 -3.22 2.21 1.80
C GLY A 33 -3.29 3.72 1.99
N MET A 34 -2.27 4.21 2.69
CA MET A 34 -2.10 5.62 2.97
C MET A 34 -1.59 6.36 1.74
N VAL A 35 -2.17 7.50 1.40
CA VAL A 35 -1.73 8.29 0.24
C VAL A 35 -1.51 9.74 0.65
N LYS A 36 -0.29 10.25 0.38
CA LYS A 36 0.06 11.67 0.48
C LYS A 36 -0.22 12.33 -0.87
N ASN A 37 -1.19 13.22 -0.89
CA ASN A 37 -1.63 13.97 -2.06
C ASN A 37 -1.11 15.41 -2.01
N ARG A 38 -0.79 15.98 -3.17
CA ARG A 38 -0.37 17.38 -3.34
C ARG A 38 -1.53 18.21 -3.89
N ARG A 39 -1.78 19.36 -3.28
CA ARG A 39 -2.74 20.38 -3.73
C ARG A 39 -2.12 21.27 -4.82
N THR A 40 -2.96 21.99 -5.54
CA THR A 40 -2.53 22.93 -6.60
C THR A 40 -1.67 24.09 -6.05
N ASP A 41 -1.87 24.48 -4.80
CA ASP A 41 -1.10 25.49 -4.07
C ASP A 41 0.23 24.96 -3.48
N GLY A 42 0.60 23.71 -3.79
CA GLY A 42 1.84 23.09 -3.31
C GLY A 42 1.74 22.47 -1.90
N GLN A 43 0.66 22.71 -1.16
CA GLN A 43 0.44 22.04 0.13
C GLN A 43 0.09 20.55 -0.08
N PHE A 44 -0.01 19.80 1.02
CA PHE A 44 -0.34 18.38 0.95
C PHE A 44 -1.34 17.95 2.01
N TYR A 45 -1.96 16.80 1.79
CA TYR A 45 -2.83 16.14 2.76
C TYR A 45 -2.70 14.63 2.63
N TRP A 46 -3.10 13.93 3.70
CA TRP A 46 -3.10 12.48 3.77
C TRP A 46 -4.51 11.94 3.72
N VAL A 47 -4.68 10.79 3.05
CA VAL A 47 -5.91 9.99 3.07
C VAL A 47 -5.58 8.55 3.40
N ASP A 48 -6.50 7.88 4.10
CA ASP A 48 -6.59 6.42 4.07
C ASP A 48 -7.49 6.05 2.89
N ALA A 49 -6.92 5.42 1.86
CA ALA A 49 -7.60 5.18 0.60
C ALA A 49 -7.91 3.70 0.43
N TYR A 50 -9.18 3.41 0.19
CA TYR A 50 -9.64 2.13 -0.33
C TYR A 50 -9.96 2.30 -1.82
N ALA A 51 -9.40 1.47 -2.68
CA ALA A 51 -9.65 1.47 -4.12
C ALA A 51 -10.11 0.07 -4.55
N SER A 52 -11.18 0.01 -5.35
CA SER A 52 -11.78 -1.23 -5.82
C SER A 52 -11.99 -1.20 -7.34
N PRO A 53 -11.61 -2.26 -8.07
CA PRO A 53 -12.05 -2.43 -9.44
C PRO A 53 -13.52 -2.91 -9.45
N LEU A 54 -14.29 -2.43 -10.42
CA LEU A 54 -15.59 -3.00 -10.77
C LEU A 54 -15.45 -3.73 -12.09
N SER A 55 -15.97 -4.94 -12.12
CA SER A 55 -15.88 -5.83 -13.27
C SER A 55 -17.24 -6.40 -13.64
N LYS A 56 -17.43 -6.61 -14.94
CA LYS A 56 -18.58 -7.30 -15.53
C LYS A 56 -18.02 -8.24 -16.60
N ASP A 57 -18.53 -9.47 -16.66
CA ASP A 57 -18.08 -10.48 -17.64
C ASP A 57 -16.54 -10.66 -17.65
N ASN A 58 -15.95 -10.67 -16.46
CA ASN A 58 -14.49 -10.79 -16.24
C ASN A 58 -13.65 -9.63 -16.81
N GLN A 59 -14.27 -8.54 -17.24
CA GLN A 59 -13.62 -7.32 -17.73
C GLN A 59 -13.82 -6.17 -16.72
N ILE A 60 -12.73 -5.53 -16.32
CA ILE A 60 -12.77 -4.33 -15.47
C ILE A 60 -13.23 -3.15 -16.34
N PHE A 61 -14.30 -2.47 -15.93
CA PHE A 61 -14.84 -1.31 -16.63
C PHE A 61 -14.73 0.00 -15.83
N GLU A 62 -14.51 -0.07 -14.51
CA GLU A 62 -14.42 1.10 -13.65
C GLU A 62 -13.48 0.85 -12.45
N TYR A 63 -12.87 1.91 -11.95
CA TYR A 63 -12.18 1.93 -10.66
C TYR A 63 -12.84 2.95 -9.75
N GLN A 64 -13.22 2.53 -8.54
CA GLN A 64 -13.77 3.40 -7.51
C GLN A 64 -12.80 3.53 -6.35
N SER A 65 -12.84 4.67 -5.66
CA SER A 65 -12.07 4.88 -4.45
C SER A 65 -12.85 5.66 -3.40
N VAL A 66 -12.86 5.11 -2.18
CA VAL A 66 -13.34 5.78 -0.96
C VAL A 66 -12.11 6.23 -0.17
N ARG A 67 -12.19 7.43 0.40
CA ARG A 67 -11.09 8.04 1.15
C ARG A 67 -11.61 8.59 2.44
N THR A 68 -10.89 8.33 3.53
CA THR A 68 -11.21 8.87 4.85
C THR A 68 -10.03 9.67 5.39
N LEU A 69 -10.32 10.54 6.35
CA LEU A 69 -9.29 11.24 7.09
C LEU A 69 -8.57 10.24 8.01
N PRO A 70 -7.26 10.01 7.83
CA PRO A 70 -6.52 9.08 8.67
C PRO A 70 -6.22 9.69 10.04
N SER A 71 -6.00 8.82 11.04
CA SER A 71 -5.44 9.25 12.32
C SER A 71 -4.01 9.75 12.16
N ARG A 72 -3.57 10.65 13.04
CA ARG A 72 -2.18 11.14 13.05
C ARG A 72 -1.15 10.03 13.24
N GLU A 73 -1.49 9.00 14.01
CA GLU A 73 -0.65 7.82 14.21
C GLU A 73 -0.42 7.04 12.90
N ASN A 74 -1.49 6.82 12.12
CA ASN A 74 -1.40 6.14 10.83
C ASN A 74 -0.55 6.95 9.84
N VAL A 75 -0.67 8.28 9.85
CA VAL A 75 0.16 9.18 9.04
C VAL A 75 1.64 9.04 9.42
N ALA A 76 1.97 9.14 10.70
CA ALA A 76 3.36 9.03 11.18
C ALA A 76 3.99 7.67 10.82
N ARG A 77 3.22 6.58 10.96
CA ARG A 77 3.66 5.23 10.58
C ARG A 77 3.93 5.12 9.08
N ALA A 78 3.01 5.63 8.26
CA ALA A 78 3.16 5.60 6.81
C ALA A 78 4.36 6.43 6.35
N GLU A 79 4.56 7.61 6.91
CA GLU A 79 5.69 8.49 6.58
C GLU A 79 7.04 7.79 6.84
N LYS A 80 7.22 7.15 8.00
CA LYS A 80 8.44 6.38 8.31
C LYS A 80 8.69 5.25 7.30
N VAL A 81 7.65 4.52 6.93
CA VAL A 81 7.73 3.43 5.94
C VAL A 81 8.07 3.98 4.56
N TYR A 82 7.41 5.05 4.13
CA TYR A 82 7.60 5.64 2.80
C TYR A 82 8.96 6.31 2.65
N GLN A 83 9.48 6.97 3.68
CA GLN A 83 10.88 7.44 3.68
C GLN A 83 11.89 6.30 3.52
N THR A 84 11.61 5.14 4.11
CA THR A 84 12.47 3.95 3.98
C THR A 84 12.43 3.42 2.54
N LEU A 85 11.23 3.29 1.96
CA LEU A 85 11.02 2.83 0.59
C LEU A 85 11.62 3.80 -0.44
N SER A 86 11.43 5.11 -0.28
CA SER A 86 11.98 6.12 -1.19
C SER A 86 13.51 6.17 -1.20
N LYS A 87 14.16 5.64 -0.15
CA LYS A 87 15.63 5.43 -0.10
C LYS A 87 16.07 4.08 -0.69
N GLY A 88 15.17 3.35 -1.36
CA GLY A 88 15.45 2.03 -1.94
C GLY A 88 15.59 0.91 -0.91
N ARG A 89 15.25 1.15 0.36
CA ARG A 89 15.33 0.14 1.43
C ARG A 89 13.96 -0.47 1.67
N LYS A 90 13.92 -1.76 1.99
CA LYS A 90 12.67 -2.42 2.40
C LYS A 90 12.53 -2.36 3.93
N PRO A 91 11.39 -1.90 4.46
CA PRO A 91 11.08 -2.05 5.88
C PRO A 91 11.23 -3.51 6.31
N PHE A 92 11.86 -3.75 7.45
CA PHE A 92 12.12 -5.09 7.98
C PHE A 92 10.87 -5.99 7.97
N ARG A 93 9.71 -5.44 8.32
CA ARG A 93 8.43 -6.17 8.33
C ARG A 93 8.01 -6.71 6.95
N LEU A 94 8.42 -6.05 5.86
CA LEU A 94 8.16 -6.51 4.49
C LEU A 94 9.18 -7.56 4.01
N MET A 95 10.30 -7.72 4.71
CA MET A 95 11.31 -8.75 4.41
C MET A 95 10.97 -10.11 5.03
N LEU A 96 10.14 -10.10 6.07
CA LEU A 96 9.72 -11.34 6.73
C LEU A 96 8.70 -12.08 5.86
N PRO A 97 8.86 -13.41 5.68
CA PRO A 97 7.87 -14.20 4.95
C PRO A 97 6.53 -14.15 5.69
N ARG A 98 5.44 -14.05 4.93
CA ARG A 98 4.06 -14.19 5.43
C ARG A 98 3.77 -15.67 5.73
N THR A 99 4.45 -16.21 6.73
CA THR A 99 4.24 -17.57 7.22
C THR A 99 3.06 -17.62 8.17
N ARG A 100 2.27 -18.70 8.10
CA ARG A 100 1.28 -19.01 9.13
C ARG A 100 1.95 -19.18 10.50
N LEU A 101 1.24 -18.88 11.58
CA LEU A 101 1.77 -18.98 12.95
C LEU A 101 2.26 -20.41 13.26
N TRP A 102 1.55 -21.46 12.83
CA TRP A 102 2.00 -22.84 13.04
C TRP A 102 3.36 -23.11 12.39
N LEU A 103 3.63 -22.53 11.22
CA LEU A 103 4.90 -22.74 10.50
C LEU A 103 6.07 -22.17 11.31
N ARG A 104 5.81 -21.12 12.11
CA ARG A 104 6.78 -20.56 13.05
C ARG A 104 6.95 -21.47 14.28
N LEU A 105 5.85 -21.99 14.83
CA LEU A 105 5.89 -22.88 16.00
C LEU A 105 6.60 -24.21 15.71
N THR A 106 6.35 -24.80 14.54
CA THR A 106 7.00 -26.06 14.11
C THR A 106 8.49 -25.89 13.88
N MET A 107 8.96 -24.78 13.28
CA MET A 107 10.39 -24.51 13.16
C MET A 107 11.07 -24.28 14.53
N ILE A 108 10.39 -23.62 15.48
CA ILE A 108 10.91 -23.46 16.84
C ILE A 108 11.04 -24.83 17.52
N ALA A 109 10.00 -25.67 17.46
CA ALA A 109 10.03 -27.01 18.04
C ALA A 109 11.12 -27.89 17.41
N ALA A 110 11.32 -27.80 16.10
CA ALA A 110 12.38 -28.54 15.40
C ALA A 110 13.80 -28.09 15.80
N CYS A 111 14.01 -26.79 16.09
CA CYS A 111 15.28 -26.29 16.62
C CYS A 111 15.56 -26.74 18.06
N PHE A 112 14.52 -27.02 18.87
CA PHE A 112 14.67 -27.52 20.23
C PHE A 112 14.71 -29.05 20.33
N ALA A 113 14.16 -29.77 19.35
CA ALA A 113 14.21 -31.24 19.29
C ALA A 113 15.51 -31.79 18.66
N GLY A 114 16.39 -30.91 18.16
CA GLY A 114 17.70 -31.25 17.60
C GLY A 114 18.88 -30.88 18.50
N LEU A 115 18.64 -30.64 19.80
CA LEU A 115 19.62 -30.32 20.85
C LEU A 115 19.52 -31.32 21.99
#